data_AF-A0AAW1BK82-F1
#
_entry.id   AF-A0AAW1BK82-F1
#
_cell.length_a   1.000
_cell.length_b   1.000
_cell.length_c   1.000
_cell.angle_alpha   90.00
_cell.angle_beta   90.00
_cell.angle_gamma   90.00
#
_symmetry.space_group_name_H-M   'P 1'
#
loop_
_entity.id
_entity.type
_entity.pdbx_description
1 polymer ?
#
loop_
_entity_poly.entity_id
_entity_poly.type
_entity_poly.pdbx_seq_one_letter_code
_entity_poly.pdbx_strand_id
1 'polypeptide(L)'
;MVERTHRGPNLAKTLIFQKTFGGMFLTRVLFRNRIPGKQWIGKHRRPRFVSPLMKANMIRRLEIEAENEYWLSCSYMTKEQEYHHDEENVFALKQQKIAEQKAKFPEHKYASEYLKHLNVSKSWADS
;
A
#
# COMPACT_ATOMS: atom_id res chain seq x y z
N MET A 1 16.74 -11.72 63.36
CA MET A 1 15.49 -11.52 64.12
C MET A 1 14.44 -11.06 63.13
N VAL A 2 13.36 -11.76 62.79
CA VAL A 2 12.66 -12.90 63.37
C VAL A 2 12.00 -13.68 62.22
N GLU A 3 12.19 -14.99 62.22
CA GLU A 3 11.45 -15.95 61.41
C GLU A 3 9.96 -15.97 61.82
N ARG A 4 9.04 -16.12 60.86
CA ARG A 4 7.70 -16.67 61.17
C ARG A 4 7.32 -17.74 60.17
N THR A 5 7.63 -18.96 60.57
CA THR A 5 7.02 -20.21 60.17
C THR A 5 5.56 -20.25 60.61
N HIS A 6 4.64 -20.56 59.70
CA HIS A 6 3.38 -21.21 60.05
C HIS A 6 3.13 -22.38 59.09
N ARG A 7 3.51 -23.58 59.55
CA ARG A 7 2.96 -24.85 59.09
C ARG A 7 1.89 -25.25 60.11
N GLY A 8 0.69 -25.62 59.65
CA GLY A 8 -0.29 -26.34 60.46
C GLY A 8 -1.62 -26.53 59.72
N PRO A 9 -2.22 -27.73 59.72
CA PRO A 9 -2.93 -28.30 58.59
C PRO A 9 -4.46 -28.21 58.75
N ASN A 10 -5.23 -28.38 57.68
CA ASN A 10 -6.45 -29.18 57.78
C ASN A 10 -6.92 -29.75 56.45
N LEU A 11 -6.89 -31.08 56.44
CA LEU A 11 -7.52 -31.99 55.51
C LEU A 11 -9.03 -31.77 55.51
N ALA A 12 -9.60 -31.29 54.41
CA ALA A 12 -10.99 -31.59 54.08
C ALA A 12 -11.24 -31.42 52.58
N LYS A 13 -11.47 -32.56 51.93
CA LYS A 13 -12.34 -32.73 50.75
C LYS A 13 -11.78 -32.20 49.43
N THR A 14 -10.75 -32.89 48.94
CA THR A 14 -10.58 -33.16 47.51
C THR A 14 -11.82 -33.92 46.98
N LEU A 15 -12.88 -33.20 46.66
CA LEU A 15 -13.87 -33.68 45.69
C LEU A 15 -13.23 -33.52 44.31
N ILE A 16 -12.53 -34.58 43.92
CA ILE A 16 -12.07 -34.83 42.56
C ILE A 16 -13.32 -34.84 41.69
N PHE A 17 -13.65 -33.69 41.11
CA PHE A 17 -14.51 -33.67 39.93
C PHE A 17 -13.69 -34.28 38.80
N GLN A 18 -13.81 -35.60 38.64
CA GLN A 18 -13.43 -36.30 37.43
C GLN A 18 -14.30 -35.76 36.28
N LYS A 19 -14.00 -34.57 35.77
CA LYS A 19 -14.47 -34.17 34.45
C LYS A 19 -13.47 -34.70 33.46
N THR A 20 -13.83 -35.82 32.85
CA THR A 20 -13.23 -36.31 31.61
C THR A 20 -13.29 -35.20 30.55
N PHE A 21 -12.24 -34.40 30.44
CA PHE A 21 -11.82 -33.85 29.16
C PHE A 21 -10.48 -34.50 28.84
N GLY A 22 -10.55 -35.73 28.31
CA GLY A 22 -9.50 -36.28 27.47
C GLY A 22 -9.37 -35.42 26.21
N GLY A 23 -8.83 -34.21 26.37
CA GLY A 23 -8.54 -33.30 25.28
C GLY A 23 -7.25 -33.75 24.60
N MET A 24 -7.38 -34.24 23.38
CA MET A 24 -6.30 -34.75 22.52
C MET A 24 -4.99 -33.97 22.72
N PHE A 25 -3.92 -34.67 23.12
CA PHE A 25 -2.57 -34.10 23.22
C PHE A 25 -2.19 -33.33 21.94
N LEU A 26 -2.58 -33.86 20.78
CA LEU A 26 -2.43 -33.23 19.48
C LEU A 26 -3.09 -31.84 19.39
N THR A 27 -4.30 -31.62 19.90
CA THR A 27 -4.98 -30.32 19.81
C THR A 27 -4.36 -29.29 20.75
N ARG A 28 -3.91 -29.71 21.93
CA ARG A 28 -3.16 -28.86 22.86
C ARG A 28 -1.78 -28.47 22.34
N VAL A 29 -1.11 -29.37 21.60
CA VAL A 29 0.18 -29.11 20.96
C VAL A 29 0.03 -28.22 19.73
N LEU A 30 -0.97 -28.48 18.87
CA LEU A 30 -1.19 -27.72 17.63
C LEU A 30 -1.72 -26.29 17.87
N PHE A 31 -2.49 -26.05 18.94
CA PHE A 31 -3.12 -24.74 19.21
C PHE A 31 -2.50 -23.95 20.38
N ARG A 32 -1.30 -24.32 20.84
CA ARG A 32 -0.62 -23.73 22.01
C ARG A 32 -0.47 -22.20 21.94
N ASN A 33 -0.25 -21.64 20.75
CA ASN A 33 0.02 -20.20 20.53
C ASN A 33 -1.02 -19.51 19.62
N ARG A 34 -2.28 -19.97 19.64
CA ARG A 34 -3.33 -19.42 18.78
C ARG A 34 -3.81 -18.05 19.27
N ILE A 35 -3.76 -17.05 18.40
CA ILE A 35 -4.35 -15.73 18.63
C ILE A 35 -5.84 -15.80 18.25
N PRO A 36 -6.77 -15.37 19.11
CA PRO A 36 -8.18 -15.42 18.80
C PRO A 36 -8.55 -14.39 17.72
N GLY A 37 -9.36 -14.79 16.74
CA GLY A 37 -9.81 -13.91 15.66
C GLY A 37 -8.71 -13.52 14.65
N LYS A 38 -8.84 -12.34 14.04
CA LYS A 38 -7.88 -11.82 13.05
C LYS A 38 -6.66 -11.23 13.77
N GLN A 39 -5.44 -11.59 13.32
CA GLN A 39 -4.19 -11.28 14.04
C GLN A 39 -3.92 -9.77 14.26
N TRP A 40 -4.37 -8.90 13.35
CA TRP A 40 -4.03 -7.48 13.33
C TRP A 40 -5.21 -6.56 13.69
N ILE A 41 -6.36 -7.11 14.07
CA ILE A 41 -7.61 -6.38 14.29
C ILE A 41 -8.29 -6.90 15.56
N GLY A 42 -9.11 -6.08 16.24
CA GLY A 42 -9.85 -6.48 17.45
C GLY A 42 -9.06 -6.28 18.76
N LYS A 43 -9.57 -6.87 19.86
CA LYS A 43 -9.03 -6.67 21.22
C LYS A 43 -7.72 -7.44 21.47
N HIS A 44 -7.63 -8.68 21.01
CA HIS A 44 -6.49 -9.56 21.27
C HIS A 44 -5.67 -9.74 19.98
N ARG A 45 -4.72 -8.82 19.75
CA ARG A 45 -3.85 -8.78 18.56
C ARG A 45 -2.48 -9.40 18.84
N ARG A 46 -1.74 -9.69 17.77
CA ARG A 46 -0.32 -10.03 17.88
C ARG A 46 0.50 -8.77 18.22
N PRO A 47 1.32 -8.77 19.28
CA PRO A 47 2.23 -7.65 19.55
C PRO A 47 3.26 -7.56 18.41
N ARG A 48 3.45 -6.36 17.86
CA ARG A 48 4.47 -6.07 16.84
C ARG A 48 5.57 -5.22 17.48
N PHE A 49 6.76 -5.79 17.62
CA PHE A 49 7.92 -5.08 18.13
C PHE A 49 8.60 -4.27 17.02
N VAL A 50 9.14 -3.12 17.38
CA VAL A 50 9.91 -2.27 16.46
C VAL A 50 11.35 -2.78 16.44
N SER A 51 11.82 -3.26 15.29
CA SER A 51 13.20 -3.72 15.15
C SER A 51 14.17 -2.53 15.07
N PRO A 52 15.46 -2.72 15.42
CA PRO A 52 16.47 -1.68 15.24
C PRO A 52 16.58 -1.17 13.80
N LEU A 53 16.41 -2.05 12.81
CA LEU A 53 16.40 -1.68 11.39
C LEU A 53 15.25 -0.72 11.05
N MET A 54 14.06 -0.95 11.60
CA MET A 54 12.92 -0.05 11.40
C MET A 54 13.21 1.34 11.97
N LYS A 55 13.91 1.42 13.12
CA LYS A 55 14.35 2.70 13.71
C LYS A 55 15.38 3.39 12.81
N ALA A 56 16.40 2.67 12.36
CA ALA A 56 17.42 3.22 11.47
C ALA A 56 16.82 3.75 10.15
N ASN A 57 15.88 3.01 9.56
CA ASN A 57 15.18 3.46 8.35
C ASN A 57 14.32 4.70 8.61
N MET A 58 13.70 4.81 9.78
CA MET A 58 12.94 6.00 10.15
C MET A 58 13.87 7.22 10.29
N ILE A 59 14.99 7.07 10.99
CA ILE A 59 15.98 8.14 11.18
C ILE A 59 16.46 8.67 9.82
N ARG A 60 16.82 7.78 8.89
CA ARG A 60 17.22 8.19 7.53
C ARG A 60 16.15 9.00 6.79
N ARG A 61 14.87 8.65 6.96
CA ARG A 61 13.78 9.41 6.34
C ARG A 61 13.64 10.79 6.96
N LEU A 62 13.76 10.87 8.29
CA LEU A 62 13.73 12.14 9.01
C LEU A 62 14.91 13.05 8.64
N GLU A 63 16.09 12.48 8.40
CA GLU A 63 17.26 13.22 7.89
C GLU A 63 16.98 13.81 6.50
N ILE A 64 16.38 13.04 5.59
CA ILE A 64 15.96 13.53 4.26
C ILE A 64 14.88 14.61 4.39
N GLU A 65 13.90 14.43 5.26
CA GLU A 65 12.84 15.42 5.49
C GLU A 65 13.42 16.74 6.03
N ALA A 66 14.36 16.68 6.98
CA ALA A 66 15.05 17.86 7.50
C ALA A 66 15.87 18.58 6.43
N GLU A 67 16.55 17.84 5.55
CA GLU A 67 17.26 18.42 4.40
C GLU A 67 16.29 19.08 3.41
N ASN A 68 15.18 18.43 3.10
CA ASN A 68 14.15 19.00 2.23
C ASN A 68 13.55 20.28 2.82
N GLU A 69 13.26 20.31 4.11
CA GLU A 69 12.75 21.51 4.81
C GLU A 69 13.73 22.67 4.69
N TYR A 70 15.03 22.42 4.85
CA TYR A 70 16.07 23.43 4.65
C TYR A 70 16.00 24.02 3.23
N TRP A 71 16.01 23.18 2.21
CA TRP A 71 15.99 23.64 0.81
C TRP A 71 14.69 24.35 0.43
N LEU A 72 13.54 23.91 0.94
CA LEU A 72 12.24 24.52 0.66
C LEU A 72 12.01 25.82 1.42
N SER A 73 12.79 26.09 2.47
CA SER A 73 12.64 27.31 3.28
C SER A 73 13.05 28.60 2.57
N CYS A 74 13.94 28.50 1.57
CA CYS A 74 14.47 29.65 0.84
C CYS A 74 13.87 29.75 -0.57
N SER A 75 12.64 30.29 -0.66
CA SER A 75 12.02 30.54 -1.97
C SER A 75 12.71 31.70 -2.70
N TYR A 76 12.88 31.54 -4.02
CA TYR A 76 13.53 32.56 -4.85
C TYR A 76 12.66 33.80 -5.09
N MET A 77 11.36 33.60 -5.29
CA MET A 77 10.39 34.68 -5.49
C MET A 77 9.45 34.82 -4.28
N THR A 78 8.92 36.03 -4.09
CA THR A 78 7.81 36.24 -3.17
C THR A 78 6.49 35.85 -3.85
N LYS A 79 5.45 35.58 -3.07
CA LYS A 79 4.12 35.21 -3.61
C LYS A 79 3.53 36.29 -4.52
N GLU A 80 3.85 37.56 -4.27
CA GLU A 80 3.41 38.69 -5.09
C GLU A 80 4.09 38.69 -6.46
N GLN A 81 5.35 38.27 -6.54
CA GLN A 81 6.09 38.14 -7.80
C GLN A 81 5.67 36.91 -8.61
N GLU A 82 5.31 35.82 -7.92
CA GLU A 82 4.80 34.59 -8.56
C GLU A 82 3.41 34.81 -9.17
N TYR A 83 2.62 35.74 -8.62
CA TYR A 83 1.26 35.99 -9.05
C TYR A 83 1.21 36.31 -10.55
N HIS A 84 0.52 35.44 -11.29
CA HIS A 84 0.28 35.54 -12.72
C HIS A 84 1.53 35.54 -13.63
N HIS A 85 2.69 35.12 -13.13
CA HIS A 85 3.93 35.11 -13.91
C HIS A 85 3.87 34.19 -15.15
N ASP A 86 3.11 33.09 -15.11
CA ASP A 86 3.08 32.06 -16.17
C ASP A 86 1.67 31.81 -16.76
N GLU A 87 0.71 32.73 -16.58
CA GLU A 87 -0.68 32.49 -16.99
C GLU A 87 -0.84 32.26 -18.50
N GLU A 88 -0.09 33.00 -19.32
CA GLU A 88 -0.17 32.90 -20.78
C GLU A 88 0.22 31.51 -21.27
N ASN A 89 1.27 30.93 -20.69
CA ASN A 89 1.72 29.57 -21.02
C ASN A 89 0.72 28.52 -20.54
N VAL A 90 0.21 28.66 -19.31
CA VAL A 90 -0.84 27.77 -18.79
C VAL A 90 -2.08 27.81 -19.68
N PHE A 91 -2.47 28.99 -20.13
CA PHE A 91 -3.61 29.17 -21.03
C PHE A 91 -3.35 28.55 -22.42
N ALA A 92 -2.16 28.76 -22.99
CA ALA A 92 -1.77 28.16 -24.26
C ALA A 92 -1.78 26.63 -24.20
N LEU A 93 -1.19 26.03 -23.16
CA LEU A 93 -1.20 24.57 -22.94
C LEU A 93 -2.63 24.03 -22.80
N LYS A 94 -3.50 24.77 -22.09
CA LYS A 94 -4.91 24.41 -21.96
C LYS A 94 -5.63 24.45 -23.31
N GLN A 95 -5.39 25.48 -24.13
CA GLN A 95 -5.98 25.60 -25.46
C GLN A 95 -5.50 24.49 -26.40
N GLN A 96 -4.21 24.17 -26.38
CA GLN A 96 -3.63 23.06 -27.15
C GLN A 96 -4.32 21.74 -26.79
N LYS A 97 -4.44 21.45 -25.48
CA LYS A 97 -5.12 20.23 -25.02
C LYS A 97 -6.59 20.16 -25.46
N ILE A 98 -7.31 21.28 -25.45
CA ILE A 98 -8.69 21.35 -25.95
C ILE A 98 -8.73 21.12 -27.47
N ALA A 99 -7.79 21.70 -28.22
CA ALA A 99 -7.70 21.53 -29.66
C ALA A 99 -7.40 20.07 -30.02
N GLU A 100 -6.45 19.42 -29.34
CA GLU A 100 -6.15 18.00 -29.51
C GLU A 100 -7.36 17.10 -29.24
N GLN A 101 -8.09 17.38 -28.15
CA GLN A 101 -9.30 16.64 -27.82
C GLN A 101 -10.40 16.82 -28.88
N LYS A 102 -10.55 18.03 -29.42
CA LYS A 102 -11.49 18.33 -30.51
C LYS A 102 -11.05 17.73 -31.85
N ALA A 103 -9.75 17.65 -32.09
CA ALA A 103 -9.18 17.10 -33.31
C ALA A 103 -9.23 15.55 -33.35
N LYS A 104 -9.58 14.90 -32.23
CA LYS A 104 -9.75 13.44 -32.18
C LYS A 104 -10.99 13.00 -32.96
N PHE A 105 -10.81 12.81 -34.26
CA PHE A 105 -11.81 12.32 -35.20
C PHE A 105 -11.29 11.06 -35.91
N PRO A 106 -12.14 10.10 -36.31
CA PRO A 106 -11.71 8.95 -37.11
C PRO A 106 -11.03 9.38 -38.41
N GLU A 107 -10.04 8.62 -38.86
CA GLU A 107 -9.31 8.89 -40.09
C GLU A 107 -10.23 8.88 -41.32
N HIS A 108 -9.92 9.72 -42.30
CA HIS A 108 -10.62 9.76 -43.57
C HIS A 108 -10.35 8.49 -44.38
N LYS A 109 -11.41 7.88 -44.91
CA LYS A 109 -11.32 6.68 -45.76
C LYS A 109 -11.38 7.11 -47.22
N TYR A 110 -10.39 6.72 -48.02
CA TYR A 110 -10.33 7.10 -49.44
C TYR A 110 -10.77 5.95 -50.35
N ALA A 111 -11.55 6.27 -51.39
CA ALA A 111 -12.00 5.27 -52.38
C ALA A 111 -10.84 4.57 -53.09
N SER A 112 -9.70 5.26 -53.24
CA SER A 112 -8.49 4.74 -53.86
C SER A 112 -7.90 3.53 -53.11
N GLU A 113 -8.03 3.47 -51.78
CA GLU A 113 -7.58 2.34 -50.98
C GLU A 113 -8.37 1.07 -51.32
N TYR A 114 -9.68 1.20 -51.48
CA TYR A 114 -10.55 0.09 -51.87
C TYR A 114 -10.33 -0.32 -53.33
N LEU A 115 -10.16 0.65 -54.24
CA LEU A 115 -9.94 0.37 -55.66
C LEU A 115 -8.57 -0.28 -55.93
N LYS A 116 -7.54 0.05 -55.14
CA LYS A 116 -6.24 -0.65 -55.21
C LYS A 116 -6.37 -2.14 -54.98
N HIS A 117 -7.31 -2.58 -54.14
CA HIS A 117 -7.53 -4.00 -53.87
C HIS A 117 -7.97 -4.78 -55.13
N LEU A 118 -8.54 -4.12 -56.14
CA LEU A 118 -8.90 -4.77 -57.41
C LEU A 118 -7.67 -5.17 -58.24
N ASN A 119 -6.49 -4.60 -57.97
CA ASN A 119 -5.26 -4.96 -58.65
C ASN A 119 -4.70 -6.33 -58.19
N VAL A 120 -5.27 -6.95 -57.16
CA VAL A 120 -4.81 -8.26 -56.66
C VAL A 120 -4.97 -9.36 -57.72
N SER A 121 -5.99 -9.29 -58.58
CA SER A 121 -6.22 -10.24 -59.66
C SER A 121 -5.58 -9.83 -60.99
N LYS A 122 -4.75 -8.79 -61.00
CA LYS A 122 -4.10 -8.31 -62.22
C LYS A 122 -2.98 -9.27 -62.63
N SER A 123 -3.20 -10.03 -63.70
CA SER A 123 -2.18 -10.85 -64.36
C SER A 123 -1.62 -10.16 -65.62
N TRP A 124 -0.49 -10.67 -66.10
CA TRP A 124 0.08 -10.29 -67.39
C TRP A 124 -0.48 -11.20 -68.48
N ALA A 125 -0.50 -10.74 -69.74
CA ALA A 125 -1.16 -11.43 -70.85
C ALA A 125 -0.57 -12.81 -71.21
N ASP A 126 0.65 -13.08 -70.75
CA ASP A 126 1.39 -14.33 -71.02
C ASP A 126 1.44 -15.29 -69.81
N SER A 127 0.57 -15.11 -68.80
CA SER A 127 0.47 -15.95 -67.58
C SER A 127 -0.80 -16.79 -67.55
#